data_AF-A0A924XIB2-F1
#
_entry.id   AF-A0A924XIB2-F1
#
_cell.length_a   1.000
_cell.length_b   1.000
_cell.length_c   1.000
_cell.angle_alpha   90.00
_cell.angle_beta   90.00
_cell.angle_gamma   90.00
#
_symmetry.space_group_name_H-M   'P 1'
#
loop_
_entity.id
_entity.type
_entity.pdbx_description
1 polymer ?
#
loop_
_entity_poly.entity_id
_entity_poly.type
_entity_poly.pdbx_seq_one_letter_code
_entity_poly.pdbx_strand_id
1 'polypeptide(L)'
;MPEQLFIQESGNETDIALYIQPGILEHLDGVAPEQRSNEANFEAYCIALEGVSHFVLYVFRSVQELQVTALELELQAEIDKFVTAWEQRAAVTADKNGEAKHLSRIIFDNYELRAEVAPEEVDRYHVATRAAKRYCQKLVTKYGRDQSSERMHRDVREYYRLGLADKLRVA
;
A
#
# COMPACT_ATOMS: atom_id res chain seq x y z
N MET A 1 7.52 -13.86 -10.97
CA MET A 1 7.00 -12.49 -10.90
C MET A 1 5.55 -12.58 -10.44
N PRO A 2 5.27 -12.19 -9.18
CA PRO A 2 3.97 -12.41 -8.56
C PRO A 2 2.95 -11.31 -8.89
N GLU A 3 3.39 -10.08 -9.12
CA GLU A 3 2.60 -9.00 -9.73
C GLU A 3 3.49 -8.16 -10.66
N GLN A 4 2.90 -7.47 -11.63
CA GLN A 4 3.60 -6.53 -12.50
C GLN A 4 2.65 -5.54 -13.17
N LEU A 5 3.05 -4.27 -13.18
CA LEU A 5 2.41 -3.24 -13.99
C LEU A 5 3.12 -3.12 -15.35
N PHE A 6 2.34 -3.15 -16.43
CA PHE A 6 2.78 -2.89 -17.79
C PHE A 6 2.18 -1.58 -18.27
N ILE A 7 3.02 -0.75 -18.89
CA ILE A 7 2.66 0.57 -19.39
C ILE A 7 3.12 0.65 -20.85
N GLN A 8 2.21 1.04 -21.74
CA GLN A 8 2.50 1.32 -23.13
C GLN A 8 1.94 2.69 -23.49
N GLU A 9 2.81 3.63 -23.84
CA GLU A 9 2.44 4.97 -24.28
C GLU A 9 2.43 5.04 -25.81
N SER A 10 1.30 5.46 -26.39
CA SER A 10 1.08 5.58 -27.83
C SER A 10 0.47 6.95 -28.15
N GLY A 11 1.33 7.95 -28.38
CA GLY A 11 0.87 9.32 -28.64
C GLY A 11 0.17 9.92 -27.42
N ASN A 12 -1.14 10.15 -27.52
CA ASN A 12 -1.95 10.70 -26.43
C ASN A 12 -2.69 9.60 -25.64
N GLU A 13 -2.45 8.33 -25.95
CA GLU A 13 -3.06 7.20 -25.26
C GLU A 13 -2.02 6.49 -24.39
N THR A 14 -2.46 6.02 -23.23
CA THR A 14 -1.66 5.19 -22.33
C THR A 14 -2.45 3.93 -22.02
N ASP A 15 -1.95 2.80 -22.52
CA ASP A 15 -2.45 1.49 -22.17
C ASP A 15 -1.74 1.01 -20.90
N ILE A 16 -2.53 0.54 -19.95
CA ILE A 16 -2.04 0.06 -18.67
C ILE A 16 -2.66 -1.30 -18.36
N ALA A 17 -1.81 -2.25 -17.97
CA ALA A 17 -2.25 -3.58 -17.56
C ALA A 17 -1.58 -3.97 -16.25
N LEU A 18 -2.38 -4.44 -15.30
CA LEU A 18 -1.91 -5.06 -14.08
C LEU A 18 -2.01 -6.58 -14.24
N TYR A 19 -0.86 -7.24 -14.17
CA TYR A 19 -0.78 -8.69 -14.05
C TYR A 19 -0.64 -9.06 -12.57
N ILE A 20 -1.50 -9.96 -12.09
CA ILE A 20 -1.36 -10.62 -10.80
C ILE A 20 -1.31 -12.13 -11.09
N GLN A 21 -0.32 -12.82 -10.52
CA GLN A 21 -0.18 -14.26 -10.70
C GLN A 21 -1.46 -14.99 -10.24
N PRO A 22 -2.03 -15.89 -11.05
CA PRO A 22 -3.31 -16.55 -10.72
C PRO A 22 -3.34 -17.21 -9.34
N GLY A 23 -2.25 -17.88 -8.93
CA GLY A 23 -2.16 -18.52 -7.61
C GLY A 23 -2.35 -17.57 -6.42
N ILE A 24 -2.09 -16.27 -6.58
CA ILE A 24 -2.35 -15.25 -5.54
C ILE A 24 -3.85 -14.99 -5.44
N LEU A 25 -4.53 -14.85 -6.58
CA LEU A 25 -5.97 -14.65 -6.63
C LEU A 25 -6.70 -15.89 -6.13
N GLU A 26 -6.28 -17.08 -6.55
CA GLU A 26 -6.82 -18.36 -6.06
C GLU A 26 -6.64 -18.53 -4.54
N HIS A 27 -5.50 -18.12 -3.99
CA HIS A 27 -5.27 -18.14 -2.54
C HIS A 27 -6.17 -17.16 -1.79
N LEU A 28 -6.43 -15.99 -2.38
CA LEU A 28 -7.36 -15.01 -1.81
C LEU A 28 -8.82 -15.46 -1.92
N ASP A 29 -9.22 -16.05 -3.05
CA ASP A 29 -10.58 -16.58 -3.29
C ASP A 29 -10.89 -17.81 -2.44
N GLY A 30 -9.88 -18.63 -2.13
CA GLY A 30 -9.99 -19.78 -1.24
C GLY A 30 -10.25 -19.40 0.22
N VAL A 31 -10.07 -18.12 0.57
CA VAL A 31 -10.40 -17.54 1.87
C VAL A 31 -11.73 -16.81 1.73
N ALA A 32 -12.68 -17.07 2.62
CA ALA A 32 -14.01 -16.45 2.51
C ALA A 32 -13.87 -14.91 2.48
N PRO A 33 -14.60 -14.17 1.62
CA PRO A 33 -14.46 -12.72 1.50
C PRO A 33 -14.61 -11.97 2.85
N GLU A 34 -15.44 -12.51 3.75
CA GLU A 34 -15.62 -12.06 5.12
C GLU A 34 -14.42 -12.27 6.04
N GLN A 35 -13.47 -13.17 5.71
CA GLN A 35 -12.30 -13.51 6.51
C GLN A 35 -11.14 -12.49 6.40
N ARG A 36 -11.30 -11.42 5.60
CA ARG A 36 -10.43 -10.22 5.55
C ARG A 36 -8.94 -10.58 5.39
N SER A 37 -8.05 -9.58 5.46
CA SER A 37 -6.63 -9.86 5.64
C SER A 37 -6.40 -10.53 7.01
N ASN A 38 -5.94 -11.78 7.00
CA ASN A 38 -5.59 -12.58 8.17
C ASN A 38 -4.18 -13.17 8.01
N GLU A 39 -3.64 -13.80 9.05
CA GLU A 39 -2.25 -14.28 9.02
C GLU A 39 -1.96 -15.28 7.88
N ALA A 40 -2.94 -16.09 7.48
CA ALA A 40 -2.77 -17.12 6.46
C ALA A 40 -2.77 -16.58 5.02
N ASN A 41 -3.35 -15.40 4.78
CA ASN A 41 -3.43 -14.79 3.44
C ASN A 41 -2.75 -13.43 3.33
N PHE A 42 -2.12 -12.95 4.41
CA PHE A 42 -1.58 -11.59 4.48
C PHE A 42 -0.55 -11.29 3.39
N GLU A 43 0.33 -12.24 3.09
CA GLU A 43 1.32 -12.08 2.03
C GLU A 43 0.65 -11.91 0.65
N ALA A 44 -0.23 -12.84 0.27
CA ALA A 44 -0.98 -12.77 -0.99
C ALA A 44 -1.80 -11.46 -1.08
N TYR A 45 -2.39 -11.04 0.03
CA TYR A 45 -3.13 -9.78 0.14
C TYR A 45 -2.23 -8.57 -0.14
N CYS A 46 -1.06 -8.49 0.52
CA CYS A 46 -0.11 -7.41 0.31
C CYS A 46 0.38 -7.35 -1.13
N ILE A 47 0.67 -8.50 -1.76
CA ILE A 47 1.13 -8.53 -3.15
C ILE A 47 0.04 -8.03 -4.10
N ALA A 48 -1.17 -8.55 -3.99
CA ALA A 48 -2.27 -8.11 -4.85
C ALA A 48 -2.56 -6.61 -4.66
N LEU A 49 -2.57 -6.14 -3.41
CA LEU A 49 -2.85 -4.75 -3.09
C LEU A 49 -1.74 -3.79 -3.54
N GLU A 50 -0.48 -4.20 -3.51
CA GLU A 50 0.65 -3.42 -4.03
C GLU A 50 0.47 -3.13 -5.53
N GLY A 51 0.21 -4.17 -6.33
CA GLY A 51 -0.05 -4.01 -7.76
C GLY A 51 -1.29 -3.14 -8.05
N VAL A 52 -2.37 -3.30 -7.28
CA VAL A 52 -3.58 -2.46 -7.41
C VAL A 52 -3.29 -1.00 -7.01
N SER A 53 -2.53 -0.76 -5.94
CA SER A 53 -2.13 0.58 -5.52
C SER A 53 -1.28 1.27 -6.58
N HIS A 54 -0.30 0.54 -7.15
CA HIS A 54 0.52 1.04 -8.26
C HIS A 54 -0.33 1.42 -9.47
N PHE A 55 -1.24 0.53 -9.89
CA PHE A 55 -2.16 0.78 -11.00
C PHE A 55 -3.02 2.02 -10.76
N VAL A 56 -3.68 2.12 -9.61
CA VAL A 56 -4.61 3.22 -9.29
C VAL A 56 -3.87 4.55 -9.15
N LEU A 57 -2.68 4.57 -8.54
CA LEU A 57 -1.87 5.77 -8.42
C LEU A 57 -1.34 6.24 -9.77
N TYR A 58 -0.85 5.32 -10.60
CA TYR A 58 -0.39 5.64 -11.95
C TYR A 58 -1.54 6.25 -12.77
N VAL A 59 -2.70 5.60 -12.85
CA VAL A 59 -3.88 6.12 -13.57
C VAL A 59 -4.28 7.50 -13.04
N PHE A 60 -4.34 7.66 -11.71
CA PHE A 60 -4.69 8.95 -11.11
C PHE A 60 -3.73 10.06 -11.51
N ARG A 61 -2.42 9.79 -11.54
CA ARG A 61 -1.40 10.76 -11.94
C ARG A 61 -1.48 11.07 -13.43
N SER A 62 -1.62 10.06 -14.28
CA SER A 62 -1.72 10.22 -15.74
C SER A 62 -2.95 11.02 -16.16
N VAL A 63 -4.11 10.80 -15.53
CA VAL A 63 -5.34 11.59 -15.78
C VAL A 63 -5.17 13.07 -15.40
N GLN A 64 -4.23 13.39 -14.50
CA GLN A 64 -3.90 14.76 -14.11
C GLN A 64 -2.71 15.33 -14.90
N GLU A 65 -2.20 14.61 -15.91
CA GLU A 65 -0.98 14.95 -16.66
C GLU A 65 0.24 15.13 -15.76
N LEU A 66 0.27 14.39 -14.63
CA LEU A 66 1.37 14.40 -13.67
C LEU A 66 2.24 13.16 -13.84
N GLN A 67 3.54 13.36 -13.67
CA GLN A 67 4.50 12.27 -13.60
C GLN A 67 4.39 11.55 -12.25
N VAL A 68 4.65 10.24 -12.24
CA VAL A 68 4.77 9.43 -11.02
C VAL A 68 6.14 8.77 -11.00
N THR A 69 6.75 8.72 -9.83
CA THR A 69 8.05 8.06 -9.66
C THR A 69 7.86 6.67 -9.04
N ALA A 70 8.79 5.75 -9.31
CA ALA A 70 8.79 4.45 -8.63
C ALA A 70 8.79 4.59 -7.10
N LEU A 71 9.53 5.56 -6.54
CA LEU A 71 9.53 5.81 -5.09
C LEU A 71 8.14 6.23 -4.56
N GLU A 72 7.39 7.01 -5.33
CA GLU A 72 6.04 7.41 -4.94
C GLU A 72 5.05 6.25 -4.98
N LEU A 73 5.18 5.37 -5.99
CA LEU A 73 4.38 4.15 -6.10
C LEU A 73 4.59 3.27 -4.86
N GLU A 74 5.85 2.94 -4.55
CA GLU A 74 6.20 2.11 -3.39
C GLU A 74 5.74 2.75 -2.07
N LEU A 75 5.95 4.06 -1.91
CA LEU A 75 5.50 4.78 -0.71
C LEU A 75 3.98 4.68 -0.53
N GLN A 76 3.22 4.85 -1.60
CA GLN A 76 1.77 4.79 -1.53
C GLN A 76 1.28 3.37 -1.29
N ALA A 77 1.88 2.36 -1.95
CA ALA A 77 1.54 0.96 -1.74
C ALA A 77 1.74 0.54 -0.29
N GLU A 78 2.82 0.95 0.35
CA GLU A 78 3.09 0.68 1.77
C GLU A 78 2.03 1.29 2.70
N ILE A 79 1.58 2.51 2.41
CA ILE A 79 0.51 3.18 3.17
C ILE A 79 -0.83 2.45 2.95
N ASP A 80 -1.14 2.10 1.71
CA ASP A 80 -2.40 1.44 1.36
C ASP A 80 -2.47 0.05 2.01
N LYS A 81 -1.38 -0.73 1.96
CA LYS A 81 -1.25 -2.02 2.67
C LYS A 81 -1.58 -1.89 4.15
N PHE A 82 -0.99 -0.90 4.83
CA PHE A 82 -1.25 -0.68 6.25
C PHE A 82 -2.68 -0.23 6.53
N VAL A 83 -3.17 0.81 5.84
CA VAL A 83 -4.46 1.45 6.14
C VAL A 83 -5.62 0.48 5.91
N THR A 84 -5.59 -0.25 4.79
CA THR A 84 -6.65 -1.19 4.44
C THR A 84 -6.65 -2.43 5.35
N ALA A 85 -5.47 -3.01 5.65
CA ALA A 85 -5.36 -4.10 6.61
C ALA A 85 -5.79 -3.66 8.02
N TRP A 86 -5.37 -2.47 8.44
CA TRP A 86 -5.72 -1.95 9.75
C TRP A 86 -7.22 -1.69 9.88
N GLU A 87 -7.87 -1.08 8.89
CA GLU A 87 -9.32 -0.87 8.91
C GLU A 87 -10.08 -2.21 8.98
N GLN A 88 -9.67 -3.18 8.17
CA GLN A 88 -10.29 -4.51 8.14
C GLN A 88 -10.13 -5.25 9.48
N ARG A 89 -8.93 -5.27 10.06
CA ARG A 89 -8.63 -6.01 11.29
C ARG A 89 -9.13 -5.27 12.54
N ALA A 90 -9.05 -3.94 12.55
CA ALA A 90 -9.57 -3.09 13.63
C ALA A 90 -11.09 -3.22 13.81
N ALA A 91 -11.83 -3.58 12.76
CA ALA A 91 -13.28 -3.76 12.84
C ALA A 91 -13.72 -5.09 13.48
N VAL A 92 -12.79 -6.03 13.74
CA VAL A 92 -13.08 -7.32 14.43
C VAL A 92 -12.29 -7.54 15.71
N THR A 93 -11.31 -6.69 16.03
CA THR A 93 -10.49 -6.80 17.25
C THR A 93 -10.88 -5.77 18.32
N ALA A 94 -10.74 -6.17 19.59
CA ALA A 94 -10.88 -5.27 20.73
C ALA A 94 -9.62 -4.41 20.97
N ASP A 95 -8.42 -4.93 20.64
CA ASP A 95 -7.15 -4.22 20.82
C ASP A 95 -6.64 -3.64 19.48
N LYS A 96 -7.27 -2.55 19.04
CA LYS A 96 -6.94 -1.88 17.77
C LYS A 96 -5.53 -1.30 17.74
N ASN A 97 -5.00 -0.89 18.90
CA ASN A 97 -3.65 -0.36 19.02
C ASN A 97 -2.60 -1.46 18.98
N GLY A 98 -2.88 -2.61 19.61
CA GLY A 98 -2.09 -3.82 19.47
C GLY A 98 -2.05 -4.28 18.02
N GLU A 99 -3.20 -4.30 17.34
CA GLU A 99 -3.30 -4.64 15.92
C GLU A 99 -2.49 -3.71 15.03
N ALA A 100 -2.60 -2.39 15.24
CA ALA A 100 -1.79 -1.40 14.53
C ALA A 100 -0.28 -1.62 14.71
N LYS A 101 0.15 -1.96 15.93
CA LYS A 101 1.57 -2.26 16.22
C LYS A 101 2.02 -3.55 15.54
N HIS A 102 1.17 -4.57 15.54
CA HIS A 102 1.45 -5.83 14.86
C HIS A 102 1.60 -5.62 13.35
N LEU A 103 0.63 -4.96 12.71
CA LEU A 103 0.69 -4.59 11.29
C LEU A 103 1.92 -3.73 10.97
N SER A 104 2.22 -2.73 11.79
CA SER A 104 3.40 -1.89 11.60
C SER A 104 4.68 -2.70 11.64
N ARG A 105 4.75 -3.74 12.47
CA ARG A 105 5.94 -4.60 12.57
C ARG A 105 6.07 -5.49 11.34
N ILE A 106 5.00 -6.17 10.93
CA ILE A 106 5.07 -7.12 9.81
C ILE A 106 5.27 -6.42 8.46
N ILE A 107 4.68 -5.22 8.27
CA ILE A 107 4.79 -4.47 7.02
C ILE A 107 6.12 -3.70 6.96
N PHE A 108 6.51 -3.02 8.05
CA PHE A 108 7.62 -2.04 7.98
C PHE A 108 8.94 -2.48 8.63
N ASP A 109 8.92 -3.49 9.52
CA ASP A 109 10.12 -3.89 10.29
C ASP A 109 10.60 -5.30 9.97
N ASN A 110 9.70 -6.21 9.65
CA ASN A 110 9.99 -7.63 9.39
C ASN A 110 9.77 -8.01 7.92
N TYR A 111 9.83 -7.06 6.99
CA TYR A 111 9.70 -7.35 5.57
C TYR A 111 11.04 -7.84 5.00
N GLU A 112 10.96 -8.69 3.99
CA GLU A 112 12.11 -9.16 3.22
C GLU A 112 11.96 -8.70 1.77
N LEU A 113 13.03 -8.11 1.24
CA LEU A 113 13.10 -7.84 -0.20
C LEU A 113 13.27 -9.15 -0.94
N ARG A 114 12.56 -9.27 -2.07
CA ARG A 114 12.71 -10.42 -2.95
C ARG A 114 14.12 -10.49 -3.52
N ALA A 115 14.61 -11.69 -3.79
CA ALA A 115 15.97 -11.91 -4.29
C ALA A 115 16.23 -11.26 -5.66
N GLU A 116 15.15 -10.99 -6.41
CA GLU A 116 15.17 -10.38 -7.74
C GLU A 116 15.27 -8.85 -7.71
N VAL A 117 15.15 -8.21 -6.54
CA VAL A 117 15.31 -6.75 -6.42
C VAL A 117 16.77 -6.39 -6.69
N ALA A 118 17.00 -5.55 -7.70
CA ALA A 118 18.34 -5.13 -8.05
C ALA A 118 18.96 -4.28 -6.92
N PRO A 119 20.27 -4.39 -6.64
CA PRO A 119 20.91 -3.67 -5.53
C PRO A 119 20.68 -2.14 -5.56
N GLU A 120 20.62 -1.55 -6.74
CA GLU A 120 20.36 -0.13 -6.95
C GLU A 120 18.92 0.30 -6.59
N GLU A 121 17.98 -0.63 -6.51
CA GLU A 121 16.58 -0.37 -6.17
C GLU A 121 16.29 -0.53 -4.68
N VAL A 122 17.19 -1.18 -3.93
CA VAL A 122 17.03 -1.47 -2.50
C VAL A 122 16.78 -0.20 -1.68
N ASP A 123 17.52 0.88 -1.97
CA ASP A 123 17.36 2.16 -1.28
C ASP A 123 15.95 2.75 -1.48
N ARG A 124 15.34 2.55 -2.66
CA ARG A 124 13.98 3.03 -2.96
C ARG A 124 12.98 2.39 -2.00
N TYR A 125 13.05 1.08 -1.83
CA TYR A 125 12.17 0.35 -0.90
C TYR A 125 12.39 0.84 0.54
N HIS A 126 13.64 0.92 1.00
CA HIS A 126 13.91 1.40 2.37
C HIS A 126 13.40 2.83 2.64
N VAL A 127 13.53 3.73 1.67
CA VAL A 127 13.02 5.10 1.80
C VAL A 127 11.49 5.12 1.82
N ALA A 128 10.84 4.37 0.92
CA ALA A 128 9.39 4.23 0.87
C ALA A 128 8.84 3.68 2.19
N THR A 129 9.32 2.51 2.64
CA THR A 129 8.88 1.85 3.86
C THR A 129 9.08 2.75 5.09
N ARG A 130 10.22 3.45 5.20
CA ARG A 130 10.49 4.34 6.33
C ARG A 130 9.55 5.55 6.35
N ALA A 131 9.25 6.13 5.19
CA ALA A 131 8.33 7.26 5.10
C ALA A 131 6.88 6.82 5.36
N ALA A 132 6.45 5.69 4.79
CA ALA A 132 5.14 5.10 5.05
C ALA A 132 4.94 4.81 6.55
N LYS A 133 5.94 4.18 7.19
CA LYS A 133 5.90 3.89 8.63
C LYS A 133 5.64 5.13 9.48
N ARG A 134 6.36 6.24 9.23
CA ARG A 134 6.17 7.49 10.00
C ARG A 134 4.77 8.05 9.81
N TYR A 135 4.27 8.06 8.58
CA TYR A 135 2.92 8.54 8.29
C TYR A 135 1.84 7.65 8.95
N CYS A 136 1.94 6.32 8.82
CA CYS A 136 1.02 5.38 9.44
C CYS A 136 1.03 5.47 10.97
N GLN A 137 2.19 5.69 11.60
CA GLN A 137 2.28 5.93 13.04
C GLN A 137 1.53 7.21 13.48
N LYS A 138 1.59 8.27 12.67
CA LYS A 138 0.79 9.49 12.90
C LYS A 138 -0.71 9.20 12.80
N LEU A 139 -1.14 8.42 11.80
CA LEU A 139 -2.54 8.00 11.67
C LEU A 139 -3.01 7.21 12.90
N VAL A 140 -2.22 6.22 13.35
CA VAL A 140 -2.53 5.42 14.54
C VAL A 140 -2.64 6.29 15.79
N THR A 141 -1.71 7.22 15.97
CA THR A 141 -1.73 8.15 17.10
C THR A 141 -2.98 9.04 17.07
N LYS A 142 -3.38 9.51 15.89
CA LYS A 142 -4.50 10.44 15.71
C LYS A 142 -5.88 9.75 15.76
N TYR A 143 -5.99 8.52 15.27
CA TYR A 143 -7.27 7.85 15.02
C TYR A 143 -7.49 6.55 15.81
N GLY A 144 -6.45 5.98 16.43
CA GLY A 144 -6.55 4.69 17.12
C GLY A 144 -7.51 4.67 18.31
N ARG A 145 -7.85 5.84 18.89
CA ARG A 145 -8.79 5.97 20.02
C ARG A 145 -10.22 6.30 19.58
N ASP A 146 -10.38 7.26 18.67
CA ASP A 146 -11.67 7.89 18.35
C ASP A 146 -12.44 7.16 17.24
N GLN A 147 -11.86 6.14 16.60
CA GLN A 147 -12.53 5.28 15.61
C GLN A 147 -13.14 6.03 14.41
N SER A 148 -12.67 7.24 14.12
CA SER A 148 -13.25 8.06 13.06
C SER A 148 -12.67 7.67 11.71
N SER A 149 -13.13 6.54 11.16
CA SER A 149 -12.69 6.04 9.85
C SER A 149 -12.87 7.12 8.77
N GLU A 150 -13.97 7.89 8.81
CA GLU A 150 -14.18 8.99 7.87
C GLU A 150 -13.12 10.10 7.92
N ARG A 151 -12.65 10.46 9.13
CA ARG A 151 -11.58 11.46 9.29
C ARG A 151 -10.24 10.89 8.85
N MET A 152 -9.96 9.64 9.19
CA MET A 152 -8.76 8.94 8.71
C MET A 152 -8.75 8.88 7.18
N HIS A 153 -9.83 8.45 6.54
CA HIS A 153 -9.96 8.43 5.08
C HIS A 153 -9.83 9.81 4.45
N ARG A 154 -10.29 10.87 5.13
CA ARG A 154 -10.07 12.23 4.66
C ARG A 154 -8.58 12.56 4.61
N ASP A 155 -7.85 12.35 5.70
CA ASP A 155 -6.41 12.61 5.76
C ASP A 155 -5.62 11.75 4.76
N VAL A 156 -5.98 10.47 4.62
CA VAL A 156 -5.34 9.56 3.64
C VAL A 156 -5.60 10.04 2.21
N ARG A 157 -6.82 10.49 1.90
CA ARG A 157 -7.16 11.07 0.59
C ARG A 157 -6.46 12.41 0.33
N GLU A 158 -6.26 13.24 1.35
CA GLU A 158 -5.49 14.48 1.23
C GLU A 158 -4.01 14.14 0.96
N TYR A 159 -3.44 13.22 1.72
CA TYR A 159 -2.06 12.75 1.53
C TYR A 159 -1.84 12.13 0.15
N TYR A 160 -2.78 11.31 -0.34
CA TYR A 160 -2.73 10.66 -1.64
C TYR A 160 -2.50 11.66 -2.79
N ARG A 161 -3.11 12.85 -2.71
CA ARG A 161 -3.02 13.89 -3.75
C ARG A 161 -1.69 14.65 -3.76
N LEU A 162 -0.98 14.67 -2.63
CA LEU A 162 0.30 15.36 -2.50
C LEU A 162 1.34 14.79 -3.46
N GLY A 163 2.20 15.62 -4.05
CA GLY A 163 3.35 15.12 -4.81
C GLY A 163 4.39 14.46 -3.88
N LEU A 164 5.32 13.69 -4.44
CA LEU A 164 6.35 12.98 -3.66
C LEU A 164 7.08 13.87 -2.64
N ALA A 165 7.51 15.07 -3.03
CA ALA A 165 8.24 15.97 -2.14
C ALA A 165 7.41 16.38 -0.90
N ASP A 166 6.11 16.61 -1.10
CA ASP A 166 5.18 16.93 -0.01
C ASP A 166 4.90 15.71 0.86
N LYS A 167 4.67 14.53 0.24
CA LYS A 167 4.49 13.25 0.93
C LYS A 167 5.67 12.96 1.87
N LEU A 168 6.91 13.14 1.41
CA LEU A 168 8.11 12.92 2.20
C LEU A 168 8.26 13.92 3.35
N ARG A 169 7.82 15.17 3.17
CA ARG A 169 7.89 16.23 4.19
C ARG A 169 6.88 16.02 5.31
N VAL A 170 5.66 15.60 4.97
CA VAL A 170 4.58 15.41 5.94
C VAL A 170 4.60 14.03 6.60
N ALA A 171 5.34 13.06 6.02
CA ALA A 171 5.54 11.69 6.53
C ALA A 171 6.23 11.65 7.90
#